data_AF-A0A7C7YE55-F1
#
_entry.id   AF-A0A7C7YE55-F1
#
_cell.length_a   1.000
_cell.length_b   1.000
_cell.length_c   1.000
_cell.angle_alpha   90.00
_cell.angle_beta   90.00
_cell.angle_gamma   90.00
#
_symmetry.space_group_name_H-M   'P 1'
#
loop_
_entity.id
_entity.type
_entity.pdbx_description
1 polymer ?
#
loop_
_entity_poly.entity_id
_entity_poly.type
_entity_poly.pdbx_seq_one_letter_code
_entity_poly.pdbx_strand_id
1 'polypeptide(L)'
;MLGASGVIVDGNSYNVEFLDGTCSVLYSGCNEASDFTFQTSGAAELAANALLDQVFLDGVLGDFDSDPDLTAGCEFEFICGAFTPWAGNGVVNDSQLVSNDFEELGDGVSHVAVFVGLHTNDEANRVYAVWSVGAVPVPVPGPGVLVGLGLLGVGVSSLKSPR
;
A
#
# COMPACT_ATOMS: atom_id res chain seq x y z
N MET A 1 -9.29 -6.01 8.37
CA MET A 1 -8.12 -5.34 7.81
C MET A 1 -8.52 -4.00 7.24
N LEU A 2 -7.92 -2.92 7.74
CA LEU A 2 -8.20 -1.56 7.29
C LEU A 2 -7.28 -1.13 6.12
N GLY A 3 -6.23 -1.90 5.84
CA GLY A 3 -5.21 -1.58 4.86
C GLY A 3 -3.93 -2.37 5.08
N ALA A 4 -2.94 -2.14 4.21
CA ALA A 4 -1.61 -2.71 4.28
C ALA A 4 -0.55 -1.65 3.98
N SER A 5 0.65 -1.83 4.53
CA SER A 5 1.80 -0.95 4.27
C SER A 5 2.93 -1.76 3.68
N GLY A 6 3.74 -1.13 2.82
CA GLY A 6 4.88 -1.81 2.22
C GLY A 6 4.56 -2.71 1.03
N VAL A 7 3.36 -2.60 0.45
CA VAL A 7 2.93 -3.38 -0.72
C VAL A 7 3.80 -3.02 -1.92
N ILE A 8 4.41 -4.02 -2.57
CA ILE A 8 5.32 -3.78 -3.68
C ILE A 8 4.56 -3.86 -5.01
N VAL A 9 4.57 -2.77 -5.78
CA VAL A 9 3.98 -2.67 -7.12
C VAL A 9 5.04 -2.17 -8.08
N ASP A 10 5.40 -2.99 -9.06
CA ASP A 10 6.46 -2.70 -10.05
C ASP A 10 7.78 -2.20 -9.39
N GLY A 11 8.18 -2.85 -8.29
CA GLY A 11 9.39 -2.52 -7.53
C GLY A 11 9.30 -1.27 -6.64
N ASN A 12 8.15 -0.58 -6.61
CA ASN A 12 7.91 0.57 -5.74
C ASN A 12 7.04 0.15 -4.55
N SER A 13 7.27 0.78 -3.39
CA SER A 13 6.51 0.49 -2.17
C SER A 13 5.34 1.44 -2.01
N TYR A 14 4.16 0.90 -1.70
CA TYR A 14 2.93 1.64 -1.47
C TYR A 14 2.28 1.25 -0.15
N ASN A 15 1.47 2.15 0.38
CA ASN A 15 0.46 1.83 1.37
C ASN A 15 -0.89 1.81 0.68
N VAL A 16 -1.79 0.98 1.19
CA VAL A 16 -3.18 0.88 0.75
C VAL A 16 -4.08 0.95 1.97
N GLU A 17 -5.16 1.71 1.86
CA GLU A 17 -6.26 1.75 2.82
C GLU A 17 -7.53 1.29 2.12
N PHE A 18 -8.31 0.44 2.78
CA PHE A 18 -9.63 0.01 2.30
C PHE A 18 -10.67 0.97 2.86
N LEU A 19 -11.24 1.79 1.99
CA LEU A 19 -12.13 2.86 2.39
C LEU A 19 -13.46 2.77 1.66
N ASP A 20 -14.45 3.17 2.42
CA ASP A 20 -15.84 3.25 2.02
C ASP A 20 -16.21 4.69 1.62
N GLY A 21 -16.96 4.85 0.53
CA GLY A 21 -17.33 6.16 0.01
C GLY A 21 -17.64 6.17 -1.47
N THR A 22 -17.56 7.36 -2.06
CA THR A 22 -17.66 7.57 -3.51
C THR A 22 -16.29 7.94 -4.07
N CYS A 23 -16.06 7.67 -5.37
CA CYS A 23 -14.83 8.11 -6.02
C CYS A 23 -14.64 9.63 -5.89
N SER A 24 -15.71 10.40 -6.06
CA SER A 24 -15.67 11.87 -5.99
C SER A 24 -15.22 12.40 -4.62
N VAL A 25 -15.53 11.69 -3.53
CA VAL A 25 -15.11 12.08 -2.17
C VAL A 25 -13.68 11.63 -1.89
N LEU A 26 -13.32 10.40 -2.28
CA LEU A 26 -12.02 9.82 -1.97
C LEU A 26 -10.89 10.33 -2.88
N TYR A 27 -11.20 10.77 -4.11
CA TYR A 27 -10.24 11.17 -5.14
C TYR A 27 -10.52 12.58 -5.68
N SER A 28 -10.75 13.56 -4.79
CA SER A 28 -10.81 15.00 -5.14
C SER A 28 -11.74 15.39 -6.31
N GLY A 29 -12.82 14.64 -6.53
CA GLY A 29 -13.78 14.87 -7.62
C GLY A 29 -13.72 13.83 -8.74
N CYS A 30 -12.66 13.01 -8.79
CA CYS A 30 -12.54 11.87 -9.71
C CYS A 30 -12.72 12.30 -11.19
N ASN A 31 -12.13 13.44 -11.52
CA ASN A 31 -12.37 14.17 -12.76
C ASN A 31 -11.10 14.51 -13.53
N GLU A 32 -9.93 14.29 -12.95
CA GLU A 32 -8.64 14.46 -13.60
C GLU A 32 -7.77 13.23 -13.38
N ALA A 33 -6.88 12.92 -14.33
CA ALA A 33 -5.99 11.76 -14.18
C ALA A 33 -5.11 11.88 -12.92
N SER A 34 -4.66 13.10 -12.60
CA SER A 34 -3.85 13.42 -11.42
C SER A 34 -4.53 13.15 -10.08
N ASP A 35 -5.84 12.89 -10.05
CA ASP A 35 -6.54 12.50 -8.83
C ASP A 35 -6.12 11.11 -8.35
N PHE A 36 -5.58 10.28 -9.25
CA PHE A 36 -5.28 8.87 -8.98
C PHE A 36 -3.79 8.61 -8.77
N THR A 37 -3.45 7.62 -7.95
CA THR A 37 -2.06 7.22 -7.76
C THR A 37 -1.48 6.53 -9.00
N PHE A 38 -2.30 5.71 -9.68
CA PHE A 38 -1.92 5.04 -10.91
C PHE A 38 -2.58 5.73 -12.10
N GLN A 39 -1.79 6.06 -13.12
CA GLN A 39 -2.21 6.90 -14.25
C GLN A 39 -2.56 6.08 -15.51
N THR A 40 -2.48 4.75 -15.43
CA THR A 40 -2.72 3.85 -16.56
C THR A 40 -3.40 2.58 -16.09
N SER A 41 -4.15 1.94 -16.99
CA SER A 41 -4.76 0.63 -16.74
C SER A 41 -3.75 -0.41 -16.26
N GLY A 42 -2.59 -0.51 -16.93
CA GLY A 42 -1.58 -1.51 -16.58
C GLY A 42 -0.96 -1.27 -15.21
N ALA A 43 -0.74 -0.01 -14.82
CA ALA A 43 -0.22 0.29 -13.48
C ALA A 43 -1.24 -0.04 -12.38
N ALA A 44 -2.51 0.27 -12.59
CA ALA A 44 -3.58 -0.12 -11.67
C ALA A 44 -3.78 -1.64 -11.62
N GLU A 45 -3.57 -2.35 -12.73
CA GLU A 45 -3.69 -3.81 -12.79
C GLU A 45 -2.58 -4.47 -12.00
N LEU A 46 -1.33 -3.97 -12.12
CA LEU A 46 -0.22 -4.44 -11.28
C LEU A 46 -0.49 -4.19 -9.79
N ALA A 47 -1.10 -3.06 -9.43
CA ALA A 47 -1.47 -2.76 -8.06
C ALA A 47 -2.58 -3.69 -7.54
N ALA A 48 -3.60 -3.96 -8.37
CA ALA A 48 -4.69 -4.87 -8.05
C ALA A 48 -4.18 -6.31 -7.85
N ASN A 49 -3.29 -6.80 -8.74
CA ASN A 49 -2.66 -8.12 -8.59
C ASN A 49 -1.78 -8.17 -7.33
N ALA A 50 -1.06 -7.09 -7.00
CA ALA A 50 -0.27 -7.04 -5.78
C ALA A 50 -1.11 -7.18 -4.50
N LEU A 51 -2.41 -6.84 -4.53
CA LEU A 51 -3.31 -7.10 -3.40
C LEU A 51 -3.56 -8.60 -3.22
N LEU A 52 -3.83 -9.36 -4.29
CA LEU A 52 -3.95 -10.82 -4.23
C LEU A 52 -2.63 -11.45 -3.76
N ASP A 53 -1.51 -11.05 -4.35
CA ASP A 53 -0.21 -11.69 -4.11
C ASP A 53 0.41 -11.39 -2.74
N GLN A 54 -0.04 -10.35 -2.02
CA GLN A 54 0.64 -9.85 -0.82
C GLN A 54 -0.27 -9.48 0.35
N VAL A 55 -1.55 -9.20 0.10
CA VAL A 55 -2.46 -8.60 1.11
C VAL A 55 -3.63 -9.51 1.42
N PHE A 56 -4.33 -10.00 0.40
CA PHE A 56 -5.42 -10.96 0.52
C PHE A 56 -4.84 -12.38 0.59
N LEU A 57 -4.11 -12.64 1.67
CA LEU A 57 -3.51 -13.93 1.95
C LEU A 57 -3.81 -14.33 3.38
N ASP A 58 -4.02 -15.62 3.59
CA ASP A 58 -4.09 -16.18 4.92
C ASP A 58 -2.72 -16.15 5.62
N GLY A 59 -2.72 -15.74 6.89
CA GLY A 59 -1.48 -15.70 7.65
C GLY A 59 -1.66 -15.26 9.09
N VAL A 60 -0.55 -14.86 9.71
CA VAL A 60 -0.53 -14.50 11.14
C VAL A 60 -1.34 -13.25 11.47
N LEU A 61 -1.71 -12.45 10.46
CA LEU A 61 -2.46 -11.20 10.62
C LEU A 61 -3.97 -11.39 10.44
N GLY A 62 -4.40 -12.53 9.91
CA GLY A 62 -5.79 -12.84 9.59
C GLY A 62 -5.90 -13.78 8.41
N ASP A 63 -7.07 -14.38 8.26
CA ASP A 63 -7.40 -15.31 7.20
C ASP A 63 -8.10 -14.53 6.07
N PHE A 64 -7.40 -13.56 5.46
CA PHE A 64 -8.03 -12.60 4.53
C PHE A 64 -8.42 -13.19 3.18
N ASP A 65 -7.84 -14.33 2.82
CA ASP A 65 -8.12 -15.06 1.59
C ASP A 65 -9.34 -15.97 1.81
N SER A 66 -9.24 -16.85 2.82
CA SER A 66 -10.34 -17.75 3.23
C SER A 66 -11.50 -17.06 3.96
N ASP A 67 -11.41 -15.78 4.31
CA ASP A 67 -12.50 -15.01 4.90
C ASP A 67 -12.47 -13.55 4.39
N PRO A 68 -12.98 -13.30 3.17
CA PRO A 68 -12.97 -11.99 2.53
C PRO A 68 -13.71 -10.89 3.33
N ASP A 69 -14.64 -11.24 4.22
CA ASP A 69 -15.37 -10.27 5.05
C ASP A 69 -14.46 -9.59 6.11
N LEU A 70 -13.29 -10.17 6.36
CA LEU A 70 -12.28 -9.57 7.21
C LEU A 70 -11.68 -8.32 6.57
N THR A 71 -11.91 -8.02 5.29
CA THR A 71 -11.54 -6.74 4.67
C THR A 71 -12.55 -5.65 5.03
N ALA A 72 -12.08 -4.54 5.58
CA ALA A 72 -12.96 -3.48 6.06
C ALA A 72 -13.78 -2.86 4.92
N GLY A 73 -15.09 -2.76 5.14
CA GLY A 73 -16.09 -2.31 4.16
C GLY A 73 -16.70 -3.45 3.33
N CYS A 74 -16.20 -4.67 3.46
CA CYS A 74 -16.87 -5.87 2.98
C CYS A 74 -17.68 -6.51 4.11
N GLU A 75 -18.92 -6.88 3.81
CA GLU A 75 -19.88 -7.52 4.70
C GLU A 75 -20.40 -8.84 4.09
N PHE A 76 -19.66 -9.41 3.13
CA PHE A 76 -20.04 -10.61 2.40
C PHE A 76 -18.92 -11.66 2.47
N GLU A 77 -19.22 -12.77 3.17
CA GLU A 77 -18.29 -13.85 3.53
C GLU A 77 -17.65 -14.57 2.33
N PHE A 78 -18.20 -14.45 1.13
CA PHE A 78 -17.69 -15.21 -0.03
C PHE A 78 -16.83 -14.40 -0.98
N ILE A 79 -16.97 -13.08 -1.02
CA ILE A 79 -16.21 -12.28 -1.98
C ILE A 79 -16.10 -10.84 -1.48
N CYS A 80 -14.91 -10.26 -1.66
CA CYS A 80 -14.65 -8.85 -1.45
C CYS A 80 -13.93 -8.28 -2.67
N GLY A 81 -14.45 -7.19 -3.21
CA GLY A 81 -13.87 -6.48 -4.33
C GLY A 81 -13.26 -5.15 -3.91
N ALA A 82 -12.08 -4.81 -4.42
CA ALA A 82 -11.49 -3.50 -4.21
C ALA A 82 -11.20 -2.77 -5.53
N PHE A 83 -11.71 -1.55 -5.67
CA PHE A 83 -11.45 -0.72 -6.84
C PHE A 83 -10.12 0.00 -6.71
N THR A 84 -9.31 -0.08 -7.76
CA THR A 84 -8.14 0.78 -8.00
C THR A 84 -8.39 1.66 -9.22
N PRO A 85 -8.90 2.89 -9.03
CA PRO A 85 -9.14 3.85 -10.12
C PRO A 85 -7.84 4.32 -10.79
N TRP A 86 -7.90 4.60 -12.10
CA TRP A 86 -6.75 5.14 -12.84
C TRP A 86 -7.07 6.23 -13.88
N ALA A 87 -8.35 6.42 -14.22
CA ALA A 87 -8.81 7.53 -15.04
C ALA A 87 -10.25 7.89 -14.70
N GLY A 88 -10.63 9.15 -14.91
CA GLY A 88 -11.97 9.65 -14.62
C GLY A 88 -12.27 10.93 -15.38
N ASN A 89 -13.56 11.24 -15.53
CA ASN A 89 -14.05 12.45 -16.19
C ASN A 89 -15.09 13.22 -15.37
N GLY A 90 -15.23 12.88 -14.07
CA GLY A 90 -16.21 13.47 -13.16
C GLY A 90 -17.62 12.90 -13.31
N VAL A 91 -17.82 11.90 -14.17
CA VAL A 91 -19.09 11.16 -14.31
C VAL A 91 -18.84 9.66 -14.11
N VAL A 92 -17.83 9.13 -14.79
CA VAL A 92 -17.36 7.76 -14.63
C VAL A 92 -15.86 7.74 -14.41
N ASN A 93 -15.39 6.68 -13.76
CA ASN A 93 -13.98 6.39 -13.62
C ASN A 93 -13.67 4.96 -14.04
N ASP A 94 -12.58 4.79 -14.77
CA ASP A 94 -12.02 3.49 -15.08
C ASP A 94 -11.23 2.99 -13.87
N SER A 95 -11.48 1.73 -13.50
CA SER A 95 -10.84 1.06 -12.37
C SER A 95 -10.41 -0.34 -12.74
N GLN A 96 -9.41 -0.84 -12.03
CA GLN A 96 -9.17 -2.26 -11.89
C GLN A 96 -9.85 -2.74 -10.62
N LEU A 97 -10.76 -3.69 -10.76
CA LEU A 97 -11.39 -4.40 -9.67
C LEU A 97 -10.59 -5.66 -9.41
N VAL A 98 -9.92 -5.72 -8.26
CA VAL A 98 -9.51 -7.00 -7.69
C VAL A 98 -10.72 -7.62 -7.01
N SER A 99 -10.94 -8.92 -7.22
CA SER A 99 -11.92 -9.73 -6.51
C SER A 99 -11.15 -10.80 -5.75
N ASN A 100 -11.33 -10.81 -4.43
CA ASN A 100 -10.86 -11.84 -3.52
C ASN A 100 -12.08 -12.68 -3.14
N ASP A 101 -12.14 -13.90 -3.64
CA ASP A 101 -13.22 -14.85 -3.47
C ASP A 101 -12.73 -16.00 -2.58
N PHE A 102 -13.57 -16.43 -1.65
CA PHE A 102 -13.28 -17.59 -0.81
C PHE A 102 -12.90 -18.83 -1.63
N GLU A 103 -13.46 -18.97 -2.84
CA GLU A 103 -13.01 -19.95 -3.80
C GLU A 103 -11.88 -19.38 -4.67
N GLU A 104 -10.67 -19.91 -4.53
CA GLU A 104 -9.45 -19.56 -5.28
C GLU A 104 -9.61 -19.39 -6.82
N LEU A 105 -10.60 -20.05 -7.42
CA LEU A 105 -10.87 -19.93 -8.87
C LEU A 105 -11.68 -18.67 -9.23
N GLY A 106 -12.29 -18.04 -8.24
CA GLY A 106 -13.03 -16.78 -8.32
C GLY A 106 -12.14 -15.55 -8.21
N ASP A 107 -10.92 -15.71 -7.71
CA ASP A 107 -9.94 -14.63 -7.63
C ASP A 107 -9.56 -14.08 -8.99
N GLY A 108 -9.43 -12.76 -9.04
CA GLY A 108 -8.87 -12.14 -10.23
C GLY A 108 -9.00 -10.64 -10.29
N VAL A 109 -8.44 -10.11 -11.36
CA VAL A 109 -8.49 -8.68 -11.69
C VAL A 109 -9.29 -8.49 -12.96
N SER A 110 -10.18 -7.50 -12.95
CA SER A 110 -10.97 -7.11 -14.12
C SER A 110 -11.05 -5.60 -14.26
N HIS A 111 -11.10 -5.13 -15.51
CA HIS A 111 -11.38 -3.72 -15.80
C HIS A 111 -12.87 -3.44 -15.66
N VAL A 112 -13.21 -2.31 -15.01
CA VAL A 112 -14.58 -1.85 -14.83
C VAL A 112 -14.65 -0.33 -14.93
N ALA A 113 -15.72 0.17 -15.54
CA ALA A 113 -16.09 1.58 -15.48
C ALA A 113 -17.16 1.78 -14.39
N VAL A 114 -16.86 2.64 -13.42
CA VAL A 114 -17.68 2.87 -12.23
C VAL A 114 -18.26 4.28 -12.29
N PHE A 115 -19.52 4.44 -11.90
CA PHE A 115 -20.09 5.78 -11.75
C PHE A 115 -19.43 6.49 -10.57
N VAL A 116 -18.97 7.74 -10.72
CA VAL A 116 -18.20 8.42 -9.66
C VAL A 116 -19.01 8.69 -8.39
N GLY A 117 -20.33 8.67 -8.49
CA GLY A 117 -21.26 8.77 -7.37
C GLY A 117 -21.76 7.44 -6.83
N LEU A 118 -21.25 6.30 -7.32
CA LEU A 118 -21.47 5.00 -6.67
C LEU A 118 -20.91 5.10 -5.25
N HIS A 119 -21.72 4.70 -4.27
CA HIS A 119 -21.34 4.71 -2.87
C HIS A 119 -21.08 3.28 -2.42
N THR A 120 -19.84 2.95 -2.05
CA THR A 120 -19.50 1.56 -1.66
C THR A 120 -20.16 1.13 -0.36
N ASN A 121 -20.53 2.06 0.53
CA ASN A 121 -21.36 1.73 1.71
C ASN A 121 -22.72 1.09 1.37
N ASP A 122 -23.22 1.26 0.14
CA ASP A 122 -24.44 0.61 -0.33
C ASP A 122 -24.16 -0.76 -0.99
N GLU A 123 -22.89 -1.15 -1.09
CA GLU A 123 -22.38 -2.37 -1.73
C GLU A 123 -21.73 -3.28 -0.67
N ALA A 124 -22.37 -4.39 -0.32
CA ALA A 124 -21.90 -5.27 0.74
C ALA A 124 -20.56 -5.99 0.44
N ASN A 125 -20.03 -5.91 -0.77
CA ASN A 125 -18.85 -6.66 -1.19
C ASN A 125 -17.86 -5.83 -2.01
N ARG A 126 -17.90 -4.50 -1.94
CA ARG A 126 -17.04 -3.64 -2.75
C ARG A 126 -16.54 -2.47 -1.94
N VAL A 127 -15.26 -2.15 -2.06
CA VAL A 127 -14.60 -1.02 -1.40
C VAL A 127 -13.63 -0.32 -2.36
N TYR A 128 -13.10 0.83 -1.96
CA TYR A 128 -11.97 1.45 -2.67
C TYR A 128 -10.64 1.07 -2.02
N ALA A 129 -9.67 0.66 -2.84
CA ALA A 129 -8.27 0.58 -2.45
C ALA A 129 -7.60 1.95 -2.67
N VAL A 130 -7.44 2.71 -1.61
CA VAL A 130 -6.86 4.05 -1.65
C VAL A 130 -5.36 3.95 -1.43
N TRP A 131 -4.61 4.17 -2.50
CA TRP A 131 -3.16 3.97 -2.54
C TRP A 131 -2.41 5.27 -2.25
N SER A 132 -1.33 5.16 -1.48
CA SER A 132 -0.37 6.24 -1.27
C SER A 132 1.07 5.72 -1.39
N VAL A 133 2.00 6.58 -1.78
CA VAL A 133 3.42 6.20 -1.88
C VAL A 133 3.94 5.84 -0.49
N GLY A 134 4.49 4.64 -0.37
CA GLY A 134 5.11 4.15 0.85
C GLY A 134 6.39 4.92 1.16
N ALA A 135 6.75 5.02 2.44
CA ALA A 135 8.05 5.57 2.79
C ALA A 135 9.15 4.64 2.24
N VAL A 136 10.07 5.18 1.44
CA VAL A 136 11.32 4.47 1.14
C VAL A 136 12.01 4.12 2.46
N PRO A 137 12.39 2.86 2.70
CA PRO A 137 13.20 2.52 3.85
C PRO A 137 14.48 3.35 3.78
N VAL A 138 14.61 4.35 4.64
CA VAL A 138 15.85 5.12 4.76
C VAL A 138 16.92 4.11 5.19
N PRO A 139 18.03 3.94 4.44
CA PRO A 139 19.13 3.13 4.92
C PRO A 139 19.62 3.80 6.20
N VAL A 140 19.31 3.19 7.36
CA VAL A 140 19.86 3.67 8.63
C VAL A 140 21.38 3.55 8.48
N PRO A 141 22.16 4.64 8.61
CA PRO A 141 23.60 4.51 8.66
C PRO A 141 23.89 3.57 9.82
N GLY A 142 24.43 2.38 9.53
CA GLY A 142 24.74 1.39 10.56
C GLY A 142 25.54 2.07 11.68
N PRO A 143 25.18 1.84 12.95
CA PRO A 143 25.89 2.47 14.05
C PRO A 143 27.28 1.83 14.14
N GLY A 144 28.34 2.45 13.60
CA GLY A 144 29.69 2.05 13.98
C GLY A 144 30.85 2.23 13.01
N VAL A 145 31.03 3.39 12.36
CA VAL A 145 32.39 3.81 11.95
C VAL A 145 32.64 5.25 12.38
N LEU A 146 32.77 5.46 13.70
CA LEU A 146 33.37 6.66 14.28
C LEU A 146 34.23 6.26 15.48
N VAL A 147 35.46 5.82 15.23
CA VAL A 147 36.56 6.02 16.19
C VAL A 147 37.73 6.61 15.41
N GLY A 148 37.90 7.91 15.60
CA GLY A 148 38.91 8.74 14.97
C GLY A 148 40.32 8.49 15.52
N LEU A 149 41.27 8.76 14.65
CA LEU A 149 42.71 8.86 14.90
C LEU A 149 43.00 9.85 16.03
N GLY A 150 43.53 9.33 17.15
CA GLY A 150 44.21 10.10 18.19
C GLY A 150 45.73 9.99 18.02
N LEU A 151 46.37 11.15 17.87
CA LEU A 151 47.73 11.40 17.38
C LEU A 151 48.87 11.03 18.36
N LEU A 152 50.05 10.82 17.75
CA LEU A 152 51.40 10.66 18.31
C LEU A 152 51.90 11.82 19.20
N GLY A 153 52.84 11.49 20.12
CA GLY A 153 53.85 12.38 20.73
C GLY A 153 53.42 13.00 22.07
N VAL A 154 54.23 13.07 23.14
CA VAL A 154 55.64 13.49 23.27
C VAL A 154 56.24 12.93 24.57
N GLY A 155 57.52 12.55 24.54
CA GLY A 155 58.30 12.19 25.73
C GLY A 155 59.20 13.31 26.27
N VAL A 156 59.90 12.98 27.36
CA VAL A 156 61.16 13.54 27.93
C VAL A 156 61.05 14.31 29.28
N SER A 157 61.46 13.56 30.33
CA SER A 157 62.20 13.84 31.59
C SER A 157 62.18 15.18 32.35
N SER A 158 62.17 15.08 33.69
CA SER A 158 63.03 15.88 34.60
C SER A 158 63.30 15.18 35.95
N LEU A 159 64.49 15.43 36.51
CA LEU A 159 65.18 14.79 37.66
C LEU A 159 64.59 15.10 39.04
N LYS A 160 64.85 14.22 40.04
CA LYS A 160 65.29 14.66 41.38
C LYS A 160 65.97 13.55 42.24
N SER A 161 67.26 13.76 42.54
CA SER A 161 67.98 13.31 43.77
C SER A 161 67.55 14.25 44.94
N PRO A 162 67.68 13.98 46.28
CA PRO A 162 68.68 13.13 46.98
C PRO A 162 68.21 12.35 48.23
N ARG A 163 69.04 11.40 48.69
CA ARG A 163 69.63 11.32 50.04
C ARG A 163 70.62 10.17 50.14
#